data_AF-A0A3M1DL42-F1
#
_entry.id   AF-A0A3M1DL42-F1
#
_cell.length_a   1.000
_cell.length_b   1.000
_cell.length_c   1.000
_cell.angle_alpha   90.00
_cell.angle_beta   90.00
_cell.angle_gamma   90.00
#
_symmetry.space_group_name_H-M   'P 1'
#
loop_
_entity.id
_entity.type
_entity.pdbx_description
1 polymer ?
#
loop_
_entity_poly.entity_id
_entity_poly.type
_entity_poly.pdbx_seq_one_letter_code
_entity_poly.pdbx_strand_id
1 'polypeptide(L)'
;MRYIERDFPVERLNPVALAEGNSRKPIYQMHKWWARRLGSVFRMITLAAFAPADLPEDVLWSRFAAGGADLEGKIVLDPFMGGGTTVVEALRLGCRVIGVDINPVAWFVTKKEIEPVSLEDLDRAFRFLEETAGQKIRRYYRTTCPAGHGADVMYYFWVKVAECEECGATVRLWPNTELSLRDHRHVVVCPECLQVVETAGYSSRTVCPDCGA
;
A
#
# COMPACT_ATOMS: atom_id res chain seq x y z
N MET A 1 31.03 11.05 -20.04
CA MET A 1 29.74 11.58 -19.58
C MET A 1 28.71 10.46 -19.59
N ARG A 2 27.83 10.39 -18.59
CA ARG A 2 26.74 9.41 -18.47
C ARG A 2 25.44 10.01 -18.99
N TYR A 3 24.47 9.16 -19.34
CA TYR A 3 23.16 9.61 -19.85
C TYR A 3 22.50 10.60 -18.89
N ILE A 4 22.47 10.29 -17.59
CA ILE A 4 21.84 11.13 -16.57
C ILE A 4 22.44 12.55 -16.46
N GLU A 5 23.68 12.75 -16.89
CA GLU A 5 24.34 14.07 -16.90
C GLU A 5 23.92 14.92 -18.11
N ARG A 6 23.32 14.29 -19.13
CA ARG A 6 22.86 14.94 -20.36
C ARG A 6 21.35 15.13 -20.37
N ASP A 7 20.62 14.08 -20.02
CA ASP A 7 19.20 13.95 -20.28
C ASP A 7 18.55 12.92 -19.33
N PHE A 8 17.23 12.95 -19.25
CA PHE A 8 16.43 12.02 -18.48
C PHE A 8 15.02 11.92 -19.08
N PRO A 9 14.50 10.71 -19.38
CA PRO A 9 13.26 10.55 -20.16
C PRO A 9 12.00 10.82 -19.31
N VAL A 10 11.81 12.06 -18.87
CA VAL A 10 10.72 12.48 -17.95
C VAL A 10 9.35 12.22 -18.56
N GLU A 11 9.15 12.58 -19.83
CA GLU A 11 7.84 12.50 -20.49
C GLU A 11 7.31 11.08 -20.55
N ARG A 12 8.17 10.10 -20.86
CA ARG A 12 7.80 8.68 -20.87
C ARG A 12 7.65 8.09 -19.48
N LEU A 13 8.51 8.51 -18.54
CA LEU A 13 8.53 7.96 -17.19
C LEU A 13 7.36 8.44 -16.33
N ASN A 14 6.92 9.69 -16.51
CA ASN A 14 5.91 10.31 -15.64
C ASN A 14 4.57 9.54 -15.57
N PRO A 15 3.97 9.06 -16.68
CA PRO A 15 2.76 8.24 -16.62
C PRO A 15 2.95 6.94 -15.82
N VAL A 16 4.12 6.30 -15.94
CA VAL A 16 4.45 5.07 -15.20
C VAL A 16 4.60 5.36 -13.69
N ALA A 17 5.27 6.46 -13.36
CA ALA A 17 5.43 6.91 -11.98
C ALA A 17 4.07 7.23 -11.32
N LEU A 18 3.17 7.92 -12.03
CA LEU A 18 1.81 8.21 -11.56
C LEU A 18 0.99 6.93 -11.33
N ALA A 19 1.08 5.96 -12.23
CA ALA A 19 0.41 4.67 -12.06
C ALA A 19 0.95 3.91 -10.83
N GLU A 20 2.28 3.88 -10.63
CA GLU A 20 2.90 3.25 -9.46
C GLU A 20 2.53 3.95 -8.14
N GLY A 21 2.39 5.28 -8.13
CA GLY A 21 2.01 6.03 -6.94
C GLY A 21 0.68 5.57 -6.33
N ASN A 22 -0.23 5.05 -7.15
CA ASN A 22 -1.53 4.52 -6.76
C ASN A 22 -1.53 3.01 -6.46
N SER A 23 -0.46 2.29 -6.81
CA SER A 23 -0.34 0.84 -6.63
C SER A 23 1.07 0.47 -6.18
N ARG A 24 1.30 0.55 -4.86
CA ARG A 24 2.61 0.25 -4.27
C ARG A 24 2.96 -1.23 -4.45
N LYS A 25 4.21 -1.50 -4.82
CA LYS A 25 4.74 -2.86 -5.01
C LYS A 25 4.62 -3.69 -3.71
N PRO A 26 4.29 -5.00 -3.78
CA PRO A 26 4.13 -5.86 -2.60
C PRO A 26 5.31 -5.85 -1.63
N ILE A 27 6.53 -5.78 -2.15
CA ILE A 27 7.75 -5.74 -1.34
C ILE A 27 7.78 -4.56 -0.35
N TYR A 28 7.12 -3.45 -0.68
CA TYR A 28 7.06 -2.25 0.16
C TYR A 28 5.88 -2.24 1.14
N GLN A 29 5.15 -3.35 1.26
CA GLN A 29 3.99 -3.47 2.16
C GLN A 29 4.36 -4.02 3.56
N MET A 30 5.58 -4.53 3.73
CA MET A 30 6.08 -5.01 5.03
C MET A 30 6.06 -3.94 6.11
N HIS A 31 6.36 -2.68 5.75
CA HIS A 31 6.30 -1.55 6.66
C HIS A 31 6.00 -0.26 5.89
N LYS A 32 5.07 0.54 6.42
CA LYS A 32 4.72 1.85 5.85
C LYS A 32 5.88 2.83 6.04
N TRP A 33 6.54 3.20 4.96
CA TRP A 33 7.55 4.27 4.95
C TRP A 33 6.98 5.54 4.30
N TRP A 34 6.92 6.64 5.05
CA TRP A 34 6.23 7.87 4.61
C TRP A 34 6.95 8.60 3.46
N ALA A 35 8.28 8.57 3.43
CA ALA A 35 9.08 9.27 2.43
C ALA A 35 9.56 8.36 1.27
N ARG A 36 8.90 7.21 1.06
CA ARG A 36 9.34 6.25 0.04
C ARG A 36 9.17 6.82 -1.36
N ARG A 37 10.23 6.77 -2.15
CA ARG A 37 10.23 7.18 -3.57
C ARG A 37 9.77 6.02 -4.46
N LEU A 38 9.28 6.38 -5.64
CA LEU A 38 8.74 5.44 -6.62
C LEU A 38 9.86 4.61 -7.24
N GLY A 39 9.65 3.30 -7.33
CA GLY A 39 10.63 2.36 -7.86
C GLY A 39 10.91 2.55 -9.34
N SER A 40 9.90 2.91 -10.15
CA SER A 40 10.09 3.27 -11.56
C SER A 40 11.10 4.40 -11.74
N VAL A 41 11.02 5.43 -10.89
CA VAL A 41 11.95 6.56 -10.93
C VAL A 41 13.37 6.11 -10.59
N PHE A 42 13.55 5.35 -9.52
CA PHE A 42 14.87 4.87 -9.11
C PHE A 42 15.47 3.86 -10.08
N ARG A 43 14.64 3.00 -10.68
CA ARG A 43 15.06 2.11 -11.76
C ARG A 43 15.60 2.90 -12.95
N MET A 44 14.90 3.95 -13.40
CA MET A 44 15.37 4.80 -14.50
C MET A 44 16.64 5.58 -14.13
N ILE A 45 16.73 6.11 -12.90
CA ILE A 45 17.95 6.77 -12.39
C ILE A 45 19.15 5.82 -12.47
N THR A 46 19.01 4.59 -11.98
CA THR A 46 20.09 3.60 -12.04
C THR A 46 20.51 3.29 -13.48
N LEU A 47 19.55 3.07 -14.39
CA LEU A 47 19.83 2.82 -15.79
C LEU A 47 20.56 4.00 -16.47
N ALA A 48 20.05 5.22 -16.27
CA ALA A 48 20.62 6.44 -16.85
C ALA A 48 22.02 6.77 -16.27
N ALA A 49 22.27 6.44 -15.00
CA ALA A 49 23.56 6.64 -14.35
C ALA A 49 24.67 5.74 -14.94
N PHE A 50 24.33 4.54 -15.41
CA PHE A 50 25.30 3.63 -16.02
C PHE A 50 25.31 3.65 -17.56
N ALA A 51 24.30 4.24 -18.19
CA ALA A 51 24.22 4.37 -19.65
C ALA A 51 25.23 5.39 -20.23
N PRO A 52 25.75 5.15 -21.45
CA PRO A 52 26.49 6.16 -22.22
C PRO A 52 25.64 7.41 -22.51
N ALA A 53 26.27 8.59 -22.55
CA ALA A 53 25.56 9.86 -22.79
C ALA A 53 24.93 9.97 -24.20
N ASP A 54 25.41 9.20 -25.17
CA ASP A 54 24.94 9.15 -26.55
C ASP A 54 23.93 8.02 -26.81
N LEU A 55 23.58 7.23 -25.78
CA LEU A 55 22.61 6.15 -25.92
C LEU A 55 21.25 6.72 -26.38
N PRO A 56 20.62 6.18 -27.44
CA PRO A 56 19.28 6.62 -27.83
C PRO A 56 18.24 6.35 -26.74
N GLU A 57 17.31 7.28 -26.53
CA GLU A 57 16.26 7.16 -25.50
C GLU A 57 15.44 5.88 -25.65
N ASP A 58 15.10 5.47 -26.87
CA ASP A 58 14.34 4.23 -27.13
C ASP A 58 15.07 2.98 -26.63
N VAL A 59 16.40 2.97 -26.71
CA VAL A 59 17.23 1.86 -26.22
C VAL A 59 17.25 1.87 -24.69
N LEU A 60 17.38 3.04 -24.05
CA LEU A 60 17.29 3.18 -22.60
C LEU A 60 15.90 2.75 -22.09
N TRP A 61 14.84 3.17 -22.77
CA TRP A 61 13.46 2.81 -22.46
C TRP A 61 13.21 1.31 -22.63
N SER A 62 13.76 0.69 -23.67
CA SER A 62 13.67 -0.76 -23.88
C SER A 62 14.31 -1.52 -22.72
N ARG A 63 15.47 -1.07 -22.22
CA ARG A 63 16.12 -1.64 -21.02
C ARG A 63 15.28 -1.48 -19.75
N PHE A 64 14.60 -0.34 -19.62
CA PHE A 64 13.67 -0.10 -18.51
C PHE A 64 12.51 -1.08 -18.52
N ALA A 65 11.83 -1.22 -19.67
CA ALA A 65 10.60 -2.01 -19.83
C ALA A 65 10.83 -3.53 -19.89
N ALA A 66 11.85 -3.99 -20.60
CA ALA A 66 12.08 -5.42 -20.85
C ALA A 66 12.66 -6.19 -19.64
N GLY A 67 12.81 -5.55 -18.48
CA GLY A 67 13.46 -6.15 -17.31
C GLY A 67 14.99 -6.30 -17.45
N GLY A 68 15.55 -6.14 -18.64
CA GLY A 68 16.91 -6.57 -19.02
C GLY A 68 17.91 -5.45 -19.28
N ALA A 69 18.27 -4.68 -18.26
CA ALA A 69 19.66 -4.26 -18.19
C ALA A 69 20.31 -5.11 -17.12
N ASP A 70 21.28 -5.93 -17.54
CA ASP A 70 22.18 -6.58 -16.61
C ASP A 70 23.32 -5.61 -16.30
N LEU A 71 23.28 -5.06 -15.09
CA LEU A 71 24.31 -4.20 -14.54
C LEU A 71 25.22 -4.99 -13.59
N GLU A 72 25.41 -6.29 -13.84
CA GLU A 72 26.38 -7.12 -13.12
C GLU A 72 27.76 -6.45 -13.05
N GLY A 73 28.38 -6.56 -11.88
CA GLY A 73 29.66 -5.92 -11.58
C GLY A 73 29.59 -4.41 -11.31
N LYS A 74 28.45 -3.74 -11.52
CA LYS A 74 28.26 -2.35 -11.06
C LYS A 74 27.93 -2.31 -9.57
N ILE A 75 28.40 -1.26 -8.91
CA ILE A 75 28.17 -1.03 -7.47
C ILE A 75 27.38 0.27 -7.31
N VAL A 76 26.29 0.21 -6.54
CA VAL A 76 25.50 1.39 -6.13
C VAL A 76 25.65 1.58 -4.62
N LEU A 77 26.05 2.78 -4.22
CA LEU A 77 26.06 3.21 -2.82
C LEU A 77 24.89 4.17 -2.61
N ASP A 78 24.04 3.86 -1.63
CA ASP A 78 23.06 4.80 -1.10
C ASP A 78 23.38 5.08 0.37
N PRO A 79 23.96 6.26 0.70
CA PRO A 79 24.35 6.60 2.06
C PRO A 79 23.16 6.98 2.97
N PHE A 80 21.96 7.14 2.40
CA PHE A 80 20.74 7.54 3.10
C PHE A 80 19.53 6.77 2.56
N MET A 81 19.62 5.43 2.57
CA MET A 81 18.71 4.57 1.81
C MET A 81 17.24 4.66 2.26
N GLY A 82 16.98 5.04 3.51
CA GLY A 82 15.64 5.14 4.08
C GLY A 82 14.85 3.84 3.90
N GLY A 83 13.75 3.91 3.15
CA GLY A 83 12.92 2.73 2.87
C GLY A 83 13.58 1.72 1.93
N GLY A 84 14.68 2.05 1.25
CA GLY A 84 15.43 1.08 0.46
C GLY A 84 15.03 1.00 -1.01
N THR A 85 14.28 1.96 -1.56
CA THR A 85 13.89 1.97 -2.98
C THR A 85 15.11 1.84 -3.91
N THR A 86 16.19 2.58 -3.66
CA THR A 86 17.44 2.48 -4.44
C THR A 86 18.02 1.08 -4.39
N VAL A 87 18.09 0.50 -3.19
CA VAL A 87 18.67 -0.81 -2.92
C VAL A 87 17.89 -1.89 -3.67
N VAL A 88 16.57 -1.90 -3.54
CA VAL A 88 15.70 -2.88 -4.19
C VAL A 88 15.76 -2.77 -5.71
N GLU A 89 15.63 -1.57 -6.28
CA GLU A 89 15.61 -1.41 -7.74
C GLU A 89 16.98 -1.66 -8.38
N ALA A 90 18.08 -1.31 -7.71
CA ALA A 90 19.43 -1.60 -8.20
C ALA A 90 19.75 -3.10 -8.15
N LEU A 91 19.34 -3.82 -7.10
CA LEU A 91 19.46 -5.29 -7.03
C LEU A 91 18.68 -5.97 -8.16
N ARG A 92 17.47 -5.49 -8.48
CA ARG A 92 16.67 -6.00 -9.61
C ARG A 92 17.29 -5.74 -10.98
N LEU A 93 18.31 -4.89 -11.07
CA LEU A 93 19.10 -4.63 -12.27
C LEU A 93 20.44 -5.39 -12.26
N GLY A 94 20.70 -6.26 -11.27
CA GLY A 94 21.94 -7.02 -11.17
C GLY A 94 23.10 -6.26 -10.50
N CYS A 95 22.88 -5.05 -10.01
CA CYS A 95 23.93 -4.31 -9.30
C CYS A 95 24.27 -4.97 -7.95
N ARG A 96 25.51 -4.82 -7.52
CA ARG A 96 25.88 -4.90 -6.10
C ARG A 96 25.49 -3.60 -5.42
N VAL A 97 24.96 -3.68 -4.20
CA VAL A 97 24.46 -2.50 -3.48
C VAL A 97 25.08 -2.40 -2.10
N ILE A 98 25.36 -1.17 -1.68
CA ILE A 98 25.72 -0.82 -0.30
C ILE A 98 24.69 0.22 0.14
N GLY A 99 23.80 -0.17 1.03
CA GLY A 99 22.81 0.72 1.64
C GLY A 99 23.20 1.06 3.06
N VAL A 100 23.21 2.35 3.40
CA VAL A 100 23.51 2.85 4.74
C VAL A 100 22.34 3.70 5.22
N ASP A 101 21.95 3.52 6.46
CA ASP A 101 21.05 4.42 7.17
C ASP A 101 21.38 4.41 8.66
N ILE A 102 21.30 5.58 9.30
CA ILE A 102 21.50 5.69 10.75
C ILE A 102 20.27 5.19 11.53
N ASN A 103 19.09 5.21 10.90
CA ASN A 103 17.86 4.76 11.52
C ASN A 103 17.80 3.22 11.52
N PRO A 104 17.78 2.56 12.69
CA PRO A 104 17.76 1.10 12.76
C PRO A 104 16.49 0.48 12.14
N VAL A 105 15.37 1.21 12.11
CA VAL A 105 14.13 0.77 11.46
C VAL A 105 14.29 0.78 9.94
N ALA A 106 14.89 1.83 9.37
CA ALA A 106 15.19 1.92 7.93
C ALA A 106 16.10 0.77 7.50
N TRP A 107 17.17 0.53 8.27
CA TRP A 107 18.09 -0.58 8.05
C TRP A 107 17.38 -1.93 8.11
N PHE A 108 16.60 -2.18 9.17
CA PHE A 108 15.92 -3.46 9.35
C PHE A 108 14.90 -3.73 8.24
N VAL A 109 14.06 -2.74 7.92
CA VAL A 109 13.05 -2.87 6.85
C VAL A 109 13.72 -3.15 5.52
N THR A 110 14.69 -2.32 5.12
CA THR A 110 15.40 -2.52 3.83
C THR A 110 16.10 -3.87 3.78
N LYS A 111 16.76 -4.30 4.87
CA LYS A 111 17.37 -5.63 4.96
C LYS A 111 16.33 -6.72 4.70
N LYS A 112 15.18 -6.66 5.37
CA LYS A 112 14.12 -7.67 5.25
C LYS A 112 13.42 -7.65 3.89
N GLU A 113 13.38 -6.50 3.22
CA GLU A 113 12.88 -6.39 1.85
C GLU A 113 13.75 -7.12 0.82
N ILE A 114 15.04 -7.33 1.10
CA ILE A 114 15.99 -7.94 0.14
C ILE A 114 16.58 -9.28 0.60
N GLU A 115 16.37 -9.67 1.86
CA GLU A 115 16.94 -10.87 2.45
C GLU A 115 16.33 -12.11 1.78
N PRO A 116 17.15 -13.01 1.19
CA PRO A 116 16.65 -14.26 0.65
C PRO A 116 15.94 -15.05 1.74
N VAL A 117 14.77 -15.59 1.42
CA VAL A 117 13.97 -16.39 2.34
C VAL A 117 13.59 -17.71 1.67
N SER A 118 13.63 -18.79 2.43
CA SER A 118 13.05 -20.06 2.01
C SER A 118 11.53 -19.91 2.01
N LEU A 119 10.89 -20.16 0.85
CA LEU A 119 9.43 -20.13 0.75
C LEU A 119 8.78 -21.16 1.67
N GLU A 120 9.44 -22.31 1.88
CA GLU A 120 8.97 -23.35 2.80
C GLU A 120 9.00 -22.88 4.26
N ASP A 121 10.05 -22.18 4.67
CA ASP A 121 10.15 -21.64 6.03
C ASP A 121 9.18 -20.48 6.24
N LEU A 122 8.96 -19.66 5.21
CA LEU A 122 7.95 -18.60 5.22
C LEU A 122 6.54 -19.17 5.39
N ASP A 123 6.19 -20.20 4.61
CA ASP A 123 4.89 -20.89 4.71
C ASP A 123 4.71 -21.54 6.09
N ARG A 124 5.78 -22.15 6.63
CA ARG A 124 5.75 -22.75 7.96
C ARG A 124 5.53 -21.71 9.04
N ALA A 125 6.23 -20.57 8.97
CA ALA A 125 6.05 -19.47 9.91
C ALA A 125 4.65 -18.87 9.82
N PHE A 126 4.10 -18.74 8.60
CA PHE A 126 2.74 -18.28 8.39
C PHE A 126 1.71 -19.23 9.03
N ARG A 127 1.81 -20.54 8.77
CA ARG A 127 0.90 -21.54 9.38
C ARG A 127 1.00 -21.55 10.90
N PHE A 128 2.21 -21.48 11.45
CA PHE A 128 2.42 -21.36 12.89
C PHE A 128 1.70 -20.13 13.47
N LEU A 129 1.82 -18.97 12.83
CA LEU A 129 1.11 -17.76 13.25
C LEU A 129 -0.41 -17.92 13.12
N GLU A 130 -0.90 -18.52 12.04
CA GLU A 130 -2.32 -18.77 11.81
C GLU A 130 -2.92 -19.69 12.89
N GLU A 131 -2.24 -20.79 13.22
CA GLU A 131 -2.66 -21.79 14.20
C GLU A 131 -2.56 -21.28 15.64
N THR A 132 -1.68 -20.31 15.92
CA THR A 132 -1.47 -19.77 17.27
C THR A 132 -2.18 -18.44 17.49
N ALA A 133 -1.57 -17.34 17.07
CA ALA A 133 -2.11 -16.00 17.23
C ALA A 133 -3.36 -15.79 16.38
N GLY A 134 -3.38 -16.34 15.16
CA GLY A 134 -4.50 -16.24 14.22
C GLY A 134 -5.80 -16.77 14.80
N GLN A 135 -5.79 -17.98 15.39
CA GLN A 135 -6.97 -18.54 16.08
C GLN A 135 -7.45 -17.64 17.23
N LYS A 136 -6.51 -17.10 18.04
CA LYS A 136 -6.84 -16.19 19.14
C LYS A 136 -7.39 -14.84 18.67
N ILE A 137 -6.93 -14.33 17.54
CA ILE A 137 -7.38 -13.06 16.96
C ILE A 137 -8.74 -13.26 16.30
N ARG A 138 -8.88 -14.26 15.42
CA ARG A 138 -10.10 -14.54 14.63
C ARG A 138 -11.35 -14.71 15.50
N ARG A 139 -11.23 -15.23 16.73
CA ARG A 139 -12.38 -15.33 17.66
C ARG A 139 -13.04 -13.98 17.98
N TYR A 140 -12.29 -12.89 17.94
CA TYR A 140 -12.81 -11.54 18.17
C TYR A 140 -13.53 -10.97 16.94
N TYR A 141 -13.32 -11.58 15.76
CA TYR A 141 -13.87 -11.17 14.48
C TYR A 141 -14.99 -12.11 14.03
N ARG A 142 -15.84 -12.57 14.96
CA ARG A 142 -17.02 -13.39 14.65
C ARG A 142 -18.30 -12.63 14.94
N THR A 143 -19.30 -12.87 14.11
CA THR A 143 -20.66 -12.33 14.26
C THR A 143 -21.69 -13.37 13.84
N THR A 144 -22.96 -13.08 14.06
CA THR A 144 -24.08 -13.82 13.49
C THR A 144 -24.60 -13.01 12.30
N CYS A 145 -24.64 -13.62 11.11
CA CYS A 145 -25.19 -12.96 9.93
C CYS A 145 -26.72 -12.85 10.03
N PRO A 146 -27.37 -11.99 9.22
CA PRO A 146 -28.83 -11.84 9.26
C PRO A 146 -29.63 -13.14 9.03
N ALA A 147 -29.05 -14.14 8.37
CA ALA A 147 -29.66 -15.46 8.18
C ALA A 147 -29.47 -16.41 9.38
N GLY A 148 -28.84 -15.96 10.47
CA GLY A 148 -28.62 -16.76 11.68
C GLY A 148 -27.35 -17.62 11.67
N HIS A 149 -26.52 -17.56 10.61
CA HIS A 149 -25.27 -18.31 10.54
C HIS A 149 -24.13 -17.60 11.27
N GLY A 150 -23.17 -18.36 11.79
CA GLY A 150 -21.89 -17.79 12.22
C GLY A 150 -21.08 -17.30 11.02
N ALA A 151 -20.56 -16.08 11.09
CA ALA A 151 -19.79 -15.45 10.03
C ALA A 151 -18.58 -14.69 10.58
N ASP A 152 -17.55 -14.52 9.76
CA ASP A 152 -16.41 -13.67 10.07
C ASP A 152 -16.73 -12.20 9.76
N VAL A 153 -16.32 -11.30 10.65
CA VAL A 153 -16.48 -9.86 10.48
C VAL A 153 -15.41 -9.33 9.54
N MET A 154 -15.83 -8.72 8.43
CA MET A 154 -14.91 -8.08 7.48
C MET A 154 -14.49 -6.68 7.93
N TYR A 155 -15.43 -5.89 8.46
CA TYR A 155 -15.23 -4.49 8.83
C TYR A 155 -15.97 -4.13 10.12
N TYR A 156 -15.36 -3.27 10.94
CA TYR A 156 -16.01 -2.63 12.07
C TYR A 156 -16.08 -1.12 11.83
N PHE A 157 -17.28 -0.56 11.91
CA PHE A 157 -17.49 0.88 11.90
C PHE A 157 -17.70 1.35 13.33
N TRP A 158 -16.76 2.15 13.85
CA TRP A 158 -16.79 2.61 15.23
C TRP A 158 -17.38 4.02 15.29
N VAL A 159 -18.41 4.19 16.12
CA VAL A 159 -18.96 5.50 16.47
C VAL A 159 -18.78 5.74 17.96
N LYS A 160 -18.30 6.93 18.33
CA LYS A 160 -18.23 7.33 19.73
C LYS A 160 -19.63 7.55 20.26
N VAL A 161 -19.85 7.17 21.50
CA VAL A 161 -21.13 7.36 22.19
C VAL A 161 -20.90 8.28 23.37
N ALA A 162 -21.75 9.28 23.53
CA ALA A 162 -21.74 10.21 24.65
C ALA A 162 -23.13 10.31 25.27
N GLU A 163 -23.19 10.66 26.55
CA GLU A 163 -24.44 10.95 27.23
C GLU A 163 -24.73 12.44 27.14
N CYS A 164 -25.98 12.80 26.82
CA CYS A 164 -26.41 14.18 26.82
C CYS A 164 -26.49 14.69 28.27
N GLU A 165 -25.76 15.76 28.59
CA GLU A 165 -25.70 16.32 29.95
C GLU A 165 -27.04 16.87 30.45
N GLU A 166 -27.98 17.19 29.54
CA GLU A 166 -29.28 17.76 29.89
C GLU A 166 -30.37 16.70 30.10
N CYS A 167 -30.49 15.74 29.18
CA CYS A 167 -31.58 14.76 29.19
C CYS A 167 -31.13 13.31 29.48
N GLY A 168 -29.83 13.06 29.63
CA GLY A 168 -29.27 11.72 29.87
C GLY A 168 -29.35 10.78 28.65
N ALA A 169 -29.79 11.28 27.48
CA ALA A 169 -29.91 10.44 26.30
C ALA A 169 -28.54 9.98 25.79
N THR A 170 -28.46 8.71 25.38
CA THR A 170 -27.28 8.14 24.73
C THR A 170 -27.23 8.59 23.27
N VAL A 171 -26.22 9.38 22.89
CA VAL A 171 -26.07 9.96 21.55
C VAL A 171 -24.86 9.35 20.85
N ARG A 172 -25.07 8.88 19.61
CA ARG A 172 -23.99 8.44 18.71
C ARG A 172 -23.41 9.64 17.98
N LEU A 173 -22.12 9.90 18.18
CA LEU A 173 -21.39 11.02 17.59
C LEU A 173 -20.91 10.69 16.18
N TRP A 174 -21.85 10.53 15.25
CA TRP A 174 -21.55 10.29 13.84
C TRP A 174 -20.88 11.52 13.20
N PRO A 175 -19.67 11.41 12.62
CA PRO A 175 -19.13 12.49 11.81
C PRO A 175 -19.90 12.65 10.50
N ASN A 176 -20.36 11.54 9.93
CA ASN A 176 -21.33 11.41 8.85
C ASN A 176 -21.89 9.98 8.88
N THR A 177 -22.96 9.73 8.11
CA THR A 177 -23.57 8.41 7.94
C THR A 177 -23.18 7.74 6.62
N GLU A 178 -22.26 8.32 5.85
CA GLU A 178 -21.83 7.79 4.56
C GLU A 178 -20.60 6.90 4.72
N LEU A 179 -20.75 5.61 4.41
CA LEU A 179 -19.68 4.63 4.52
C LEU A 179 -18.81 4.55 3.26
N SER A 180 -19.39 4.78 2.09
CA SER A 180 -18.69 4.63 0.80
C SER A 180 -19.43 5.34 -0.34
N LEU A 181 -18.67 5.89 -1.28
CA LEU A 181 -19.13 6.34 -2.60
C LEU A 181 -18.50 5.46 -3.69
N ARG A 182 -19.33 4.83 -4.53
CA ARG A 182 -18.86 4.05 -5.68
C ARG A 182 -19.84 4.17 -6.84
N ASP A 183 -19.34 4.51 -8.04
CA ASP A 183 -20.15 4.56 -9.27
C ASP A 183 -21.44 5.39 -9.13
N HIS A 184 -21.35 6.57 -8.48
CA HIS A 184 -22.48 7.45 -8.13
C HIS A 184 -23.53 6.84 -7.18
N ARG A 185 -23.18 5.77 -6.48
CA ARG A 185 -24.00 5.17 -5.43
C ARG A 185 -23.37 5.43 -4.08
N HIS A 186 -24.20 5.83 -3.13
CA HIS A 186 -23.77 6.05 -1.76
C HIS A 186 -24.23 4.86 -0.92
N VAL A 187 -23.32 4.33 -0.12
CA VAL A 187 -23.60 3.34 0.92
C VAL A 187 -23.65 4.11 2.23
N VAL A 188 -24.81 4.15 2.87
CA VAL A 188 -25.04 4.91 4.11
C VAL A 188 -25.54 4.01 5.23
N VAL A 189 -25.35 4.43 6.48
CA VAL A 189 -25.87 3.74 7.67
C VAL A 189 -27.04 4.51 8.26
N CYS A 190 -28.15 3.83 8.52
CA CYS A 190 -29.28 4.44 9.22
C CYS A 190 -28.90 4.73 10.69
N PRO A 191 -29.05 5.96 11.20
CA PRO A 191 -28.66 6.29 12.58
C PRO A 191 -29.56 5.62 13.64
N GLU A 192 -30.78 5.24 13.26
CA GLU A 192 -31.77 4.61 14.14
C GLU A 192 -31.56 3.10 14.24
N CYS A 193 -31.72 2.37 13.13
CA CYS A 193 -31.66 0.90 13.12
C CYS A 193 -30.30 0.30 12.77
N LEU A 194 -29.31 1.15 12.41
CA LEU A 194 -27.95 0.76 12.02
C LEU A 194 -27.85 -0.13 10.78
N GLN A 195 -28.93 -0.26 10.01
CA GLN A 195 -28.88 -0.96 8.72
C GLN A 195 -28.09 -0.17 7.70
N VAL A 196 -27.35 -0.91 6.86
CA VAL A 196 -26.57 -0.36 5.75
C VAL A 196 -27.46 -0.37 4.52
N VAL A 197 -27.64 0.80 3.92
CA VAL A 197 -28.57 1.02 2.81
C VAL A 197 -27.84 1.70 1.66
N GLU A 198 -28.20 1.34 0.43
CA GLU A 198 -27.62 1.92 -0.79
C GLU A 198 -28.59 2.95 -1.38
N THR A 199 -28.09 4.14 -1.73
CA THR A 199 -28.89 5.22 -2.32
C THR A 199 -28.40 5.56 -3.72
N ALA A 200 -29.35 5.87 -4.61
CA ALA A 200 -29.06 6.35 -5.95
C ALA A 200 -28.68 7.84 -5.88
N GLY A 201 -27.39 8.13 -5.77
CA GLY A 201 -26.87 9.49 -5.65
C GLY A 201 -27.00 10.10 -4.25
N TYR A 202 -26.49 11.32 -4.12
CA TYR A 202 -26.51 12.09 -2.88
C TYR A 202 -27.90 12.68 -2.65
N SER A 203 -28.42 12.49 -1.44
CA SER A 203 -29.60 13.19 -0.94
C SER A 203 -29.36 13.63 0.49
N SER A 204 -29.73 14.87 0.83
CA SER A 204 -29.70 15.36 2.20
C SER A 204 -30.78 14.73 3.10
N ARG A 205 -31.74 14.02 2.50
CA ARG A 205 -32.80 13.27 3.19
C ARG A 205 -33.09 11.97 2.44
N THR A 206 -32.97 10.85 3.13
CA THR A 206 -33.30 9.52 2.62
C THR A 206 -34.07 8.78 3.70
N VAL A 207 -35.09 8.01 3.29
CA VAL A 207 -35.85 7.14 4.18
C VAL A 207 -35.20 5.77 4.23
N CYS A 208 -34.97 5.26 5.44
CA CYS A 208 -34.47 3.91 5.63
C CYS A 208 -35.53 2.87 5.22
N PRO A 209 -35.27 1.96 4.27
CA PRO A 209 -36.23 0.92 3.87
C PRO A 209 -36.58 -0.06 5.00
N ASP A 210 -35.69 -0.23 5.99
CA ASP A 210 -35.89 -1.20 7.07
C ASP A 210 -36.71 -0.67 8.25
N CYS A 211 -36.53 0.61 8.62
CA CYS A 211 -37.22 1.20 9.79
C CYS A 211 -38.13 2.40 9.47
N GLY A 212 -38.08 2.93 8.24
CA GLY A 212 -38.91 4.04 7.79
C GLY A 212 -38.51 5.43 8.32
N ALA A 213 -37.41 5.52 9.10
CA ALA A 213 -36.83 6.78 9.57
C ALA A 213 -36.17 7.59 8.44
#